data_AF-A0A5E4J6C5-F1
#
_entry.id   AF-A0A5E4J6C5-F1
#
_cell.length_a   1.000
_cell.length_b   1.000
_cell.length_c   1.000
_cell.angle_alpha   90.00
_cell.angle_beta   90.00
_cell.angle_gamma   90.00
#
_symmetry.space_group_name_H-M   'P 1'
#
loop_
_entity.id
_entity.type
_entity.pdbx_description
1 polymer ?
#
loop_
_entity_poly.entity_id
_entity_poly.type
_entity_poly.pdbx_seq_one_letter_code
_entity_poly.pdbx_strand_id
1 'polypeptide(L)'
;MDQVPDSIRASYEINLSTEEGSAQNISTTLEALDGKGHAFLWNQTFASFSLAMPIQDLTGDGRDELIIYTMSQDGDNTGSNIAQSIEILSGANGLTLWKKSVDGGLAYAMVGPDLTGDGKKDLLIYSLGDPSQPSVQAVQGDNGKHLWSTKEMLIIPS
;
A
#
# COMPACT_ATOMS: atom_id res chain seq x y z
N MET A 1 -12.42 -6.27 -23.48
CA MET A 1 -12.15 -5.66 -22.16
C MET A 1 -13.39 -4.92 -21.74
N ASP A 2 -13.77 -5.02 -20.46
CA ASP A 2 -14.75 -4.08 -19.92
C ASP A 2 -14.17 -2.67 -20.01
N GLN A 3 -14.96 -1.73 -20.49
CA GLN A 3 -14.55 -0.33 -20.66
C GLN A 3 -14.87 0.49 -19.39
N VAL A 4 -15.60 -0.10 -18.44
CA VAL A 4 -15.99 0.55 -17.19
C VAL A 4 -14.96 0.21 -16.12
N PRO A 5 -14.32 1.20 -15.47
CA PRO A 5 -13.41 0.96 -14.37
C PRO A 5 -14.10 0.23 -13.20
N ASP A 6 -13.41 -0.77 -12.65
CA ASP A 6 -13.81 -1.43 -11.40
C ASP A 6 -13.72 -0.45 -10.21
N SER A 7 -14.42 -0.77 -9.11
CA SER A 7 -14.47 0.09 -7.92
C SER A 7 -13.99 -0.63 -6.66
N ILE A 8 -13.41 0.14 -5.74
CA ILE A 8 -12.98 -0.35 -4.43
C ILE A 8 -13.81 0.34 -3.35
N ARG A 9 -14.35 -0.45 -2.42
CA ARG A 9 -15.03 0.02 -1.22
C ARG A 9 -14.22 -0.35 0.02
N ALA A 10 -13.99 0.62 0.89
CA ALA A 10 -13.41 0.37 2.22
C ALA A 10 -14.51 0.52 3.29
N SER A 11 -14.56 -0.44 4.20
CA SER A 11 -15.41 -0.42 5.40
C SER A 11 -14.52 -0.55 6.63
N TYR A 12 -14.81 0.24 7.67
CA TYR A 12 -14.02 0.28 8.89
C TYR A 12 -14.86 -0.21 10.07
N GLU A 13 -14.30 -1.10 10.88
CA GLU A 13 -14.90 -1.55 12.13
C GLU A 13 -13.99 -1.14 13.28
N ILE A 14 -14.57 -0.45 14.27
CA ILE A 14 -13.84 0.06 15.44
C ILE A 14 -14.47 -0.58 16.67
N ASN A 15 -13.73 -1.50 17.27
CA ASN A 15 -14.10 -2.13 18.52
C ASN A 15 -13.49 -1.35 19.68
N LEU A 16 -14.30 -0.46 20.28
CA LEU A 16 -13.93 0.34 21.44
C LEU A 16 -14.14 -0.48 22.71
N SER A 17 -13.05 -0.82 23.38
CA SER A 17 -13.08 -1.40 24.72
C SER A 17 -13.27 -0.29 25.76
N THR A 18 -14.16 -0.52 26.71
CA THR A 18 -14.50 0.45 27.77
C THR A 18 -13.58 0.36 29.00
N GLU A 19 -12.61 -0.54 28.99
CA GLU A 19 -11.66 -0.74 30.10
C GLU A 19 -10.48 0.22 29.96
N GLU A 20 -10.13 0.95 31.03
CA GLU A 20 -8.94 1.80 31.03
C GLU A 20 -7.68 0.97 30.69
N GLY A 21 -6.93 1.41 29.68
CA GLY A 21 -5.69 0.76 29.24
C GLY A 21 -5.86 -0.35 28.20
N SER A 22 -7.08 -0.63 27.74
CA SER A 22 -7.32 -1.59 26.65
C SER A 22 -7.09 -0.94 25.28
N ALA A 23 -6.38 -1.64 24.39
CA ALA A 23 -6.07 -1.15 23.04
C ALA A 23 -7.35 -1.10 22.18
N GLN A 24 -7.54 0.00 21.46
CA GLN A 24 -8.60 0.09 20.46
C GLN A 24 -8.28 -0.86 19.31
N ASN A 25 -9.23 -1.74 18.97
CA ASN A 25 -9.07 -2.65 17.84
C ASN A 25 -9.80 -2.06 16.63
N ILE A 26 -9.03 -1.50 15.70
CA ILE A 26 -9.53 -1.05 14.40
C ILE A 26 -9.26 -2.16 13.39
N SER A 27 -10.26 -2.50 12.58
CA SER A 27 -10.07 -3.29 11.37
C SER A 27 -10.59 -2.54 10.14
N THR A 28 -9.95 -2.78 9.00
CA THR A 28 -10.35 -2.24 7.70
C THR A 28 -10.63 -3.42 6.77
N THR A 29 -11.82 -3.47 6.18
CA THR A 29 -12.18 -4.43 5.15
C THR A 29 -12.30 -3.72 3.81
N LEU A 30 -11.52 -4.18 2.83
CA LEU A 30 -11.60 -3.74 1.44
C LEU A 30 -12.44 -4.73 0.65
N GLU A 31 -13.33 -4.23 -0.19
CA GLU A 31 -14.13 -5.01 -1.13
C GLU A 31 -13.90 -4.45 -2.53
N ALA A 32 -13.55 -5.31 -3.47
CA ALA A 32 -13.48 -4.98 -4.89
C ALA A 32 -14.77 -5.38 -5.59
N LEU A 33 -15.27 -4.48 -6.42
CA LEU A 33 -16.52 -4.63 -7.15
C LEU A 33 -16.27 -4.33 -8.63
N ASP A 34 -16.91 -5.08 -9.53
CA ASP A 34 -16.79 -4.83 -10.96
C ASP A 34 -17.33 -3.44 -11.35
N GLY A 35 -16.84 -2.90 -12.46
CA GLY A 35 -17.34 -1.63 -12.99
C GLY A 35 -18.77 -1.73 -13.50
N LYS A 36 -19.19 -2.93 -13.91
CA LYS A 36 -20.48 -3.18 -14.53
C LYS A 36 -21.49 -3.82 -13.56
N GLY A 37 -22.12 -2.96 -12.77
CA GLY A 37 -23.18 -3.38 -11.85
C GLY A 37 -22.69 -3.66 -10.43
N HIS A 38 -21.40 -3.42 -10.17
CA HIS A 38 -20.77 -3.49 -8.86
C HIS A 38 -20.90 -4.89 -8.24
N ALA A 39 -20.75 -5.93 -9.06
CA ALA A 39 -20.71 -7.30 -8.59
C ALA A 39 -19.43 -7.54 -7.77
N PHE A 40 -19.57 -8.29 -6.68
CA PHE A 40 -18.46 -8.64 -5.81
C PHE A 40 -17.38 -9.44 -6.56
N LEU A 41 -16.12 -9.01 -6.42
CA LEU A 41 -14.94 -9.70 -6.95
C LEU A 41 -14.17 -10.41 -5.84
N TRP A 42 -13.73 -9.66 -4.82
CA TRP A 42 -12.97 -10.17 -3.68
C TRP A 42 -13.05 -9.20 -2.49
N ASN A 43 -12.66 -9.67 -1.31
CA ASN A 43 -12.42 -8.81 -0.16
C ASN A 43 -11.12 -9.19 0.58
N GLN A 44 -10.62 -8.25 1.38
CA GLN A 44 -9.45 -8.44 2.23
C GLN A 44 -9.62 -7.63 3.51
N THR A 45 -9.30 -8.23 4.67
CA THR A 45 -9.41 -7.56 5.98
C THR A 45 -8.04 -7.38 6.63
N PHE A 46 -7.81 -6.17 7.12
CA PHE A 46 -6.62 -5.76 7.83
C PHE A 46 -6.97 -5.48 9.29
N ALA A 47 -6.21 -6.03 10.23
CA ALA A 47 -6.35 -5.79 11.67
C ALA A 47 -5.74 -4.45 12.10
N SER A 48 -5.93 -3.41 11.29
CA SER A 48 -5.53 -2.05 11.60
C SER A 48 -6.22 -1.05 10.68
N PHE A 49 -6.00 0.24 10.93
CA PHE A 49 -6.38 1.27 9.97
C PHE A 49 -5.54 1.13 8.70
N SER A 50 -6.22 0.99 7.56
CA SER A 50 -5.58 0.83 6.26
C SER A 50 -6.20 1.75 5.21
N LEU A 51 -5.37 2.37 4.38
CA LEU A 51 -5.80 3.15 3.22
C LEU A 51 -5.46 2.38 1.96
N ALA A 52 -6.41 2.29 1.02
CA ALA A 52 -6.22 1.62 -0.26
C ALA A 52 -6.35 2.63 -1.40
N MET A 53 -5.45 2.57 -2.38
CA MET A 53 -5.54 3.37 -3.60
C MET A 53 -5.24 2.49 -4.82
N PRO A 54 -5.98 2.63 -5.92
CA PRO A 54 -5.63 1.95 -7.17
C PRO A 54 -4.32 2.52 -7.73
N ILE A 55 -3.52 1.67 -8.35
CA ILE A 55 -2.29 2.01 -9.07
C ILE A 55 -2.27 1.24 -10.39
N GLN A 56 -1.60 1.82 -11.40
CA GLN A 56 -1.52 1.25 -12.74
C GLN A 56 -0.98 -0.19 -12.72
N ASP A 57 -1.41 -1.01 -13.67
CA ASP A 57 -0.92 -2.37 -13.92
C ASP A 57 0.61 -2.49 -13.81
N LEU A 58 1.06 -3.12 -12.73
CA LEU A 58 2.44 -3.44 -12.41
C LEU A 58 2.81 -4.85 -12.86
N THR A 59 1.83 -5.72 -13.09
CA THR A 59 2.08 -7.14 -13.41
C THR A 59 2.09 -7.43 -14.92
N GLY A 60 1.52 -6.55 -15.73
CA GLY A 60 1.31 -6.70 -17.16
C GLY A 60 0.11 -7.57 -17.52
N ASP A 61 -0.82 -7.82 -16.59
CA ASP A 61 -2.00 -8.66 -16.81
C ASP A 61 -3.21 -7.89 -17.38
N GLY A 62 -3.07 -6.58 -17.56
CA GLY A 62 -4.09 -5.67 -18.05
C GLY A 62 -5.08 -5.20 -16.98
N ARG A 63 -4.79 -5.43 -15.69
CA ARG A 63 -5.60 -4.96 -14.56
C ARG A 63 -4.73 -4.11 -13.63
N ASP A 64 -5.34 -3.08 -13.07
CA ASP A 64 -4.67 -2.22 -12.10
C ASP A 64 -4.46 -2.94 -10.76
N GLU A 65 -3.34 -2.65 -10.10
CA GLU A 65 -3.03 -3.11 -8.74
C GLU A 65 -3.63 -2.16 -7.69
N LEU A 66 -3.52 -2.53 -6.40
CA LEU A 66 -3.76 -1.62 -5.29
C LEU A 66 -2.51 -1.45 -4.43
N ILE A 67 -2.26 -0.22 -4.01
CA ILE A 67 -1.37 0.06 -2.87
C ILE A 67 -2.18 0.21 -1.59
N ILE A 68 -1.74 -0.50 -0.55
CA ILE A 68 -2.30 -0.46 0.79
C ILE A 68 -1.27 0.14 1.74
N TYR A 69 -1.68 1.18 2.46
CA TYR A 69 -0.93 1.75 3.58
C TYR A 69 -1.59 1.33 4.89
N THR A 70 -0.95 0.46 5.65
CA THR A 70 -1.40 0.07 6.99
C THR A 70 -0.58 0.82 8.03
N MET A 71 -1.24 1.50 8.97
CA MET A 71 -0.58 2.20 10.08
C MET A 71 -0.83 1.44 11.38
N SER A 72 0.23 1.15 12.13
CA SER A 72 0.14 0.50 13.44
C SER A 72 0.94 1.28 14.48
N GLN A 73 0.52 1.19 15.74
CA GLN A 73 1.30 1.72 16.86
C GLN A 73 2.36 0.68 17.25
N ASP A 74 3.63 1.09 17.30
CA ASP A 74 4.68 0.23 17.82
C ASP A 74 4.55 0.10 19.34
N GLY A 75 4.56 -1.12 19.85
CA GLY A 75 4.08 -1.47 21.20
C GLY A 75 4.99 -1.06 22.36
N ASP A 76 6.12 -0.41 22.09
CA ASP A 76 7.06 -0.01 23.12
C ASP A 76 6.69 1.38 23.67
N ASN A 77 6.13 1.38 24.88
CA ASN A 77 5.65 2.50 25.71
C ASN A 77 6.68 3.61 26.03
N THR A 78 7.71 3.82 25.21
CA THR A 78 8.77 4.83 25.41
C THR A 78 8.81 5.92 24.35
N GLY A 79 7.97 5.84 23.31
CA GLY A 79 7.74 6.92 22.35
C GLY A 79 6.67 6.51 21.36
N SER A 80 5.73 7.40 21.04
CA SER A 80 4.65 7.14 20.06
C SER A 80 5.23 7.00 18.64
N ASN A 81 5.85 5.86 18.34
CA ASN A 81 6.34 5.56 17.00
C ASN A 81 5.21 4.92 16.20
N ILE A 82 4.79 5.62 15.14
CA ILE A 82 3.89 5.07 14.13
C ILE A 82 4.74 4.20 13.21
N ALA A 83 4.43 2.92 13.14
CA ALA A 83 4.95 2.03 12.12
C ALA A 83 3.98 2.03 10.93
N GLN A 84 4.53 2.03 9.72
CA GLN A 84 3.74 1.90 8.51
C GLN A 84 4.19 0.66 7.74
N SER A 85 3.26 -0.01 7.07
CA SER A 85 3.60 -0.96 6.02
C SER A 85 2.94 -0.57 4.70
N ILE A 86 3.66 -0.80 3.62
CA ILE A 86 3.19 -0.66 2.25
C ILE A 86 3.04 -2.06 1.68
N GLU A 87 1.86 -2.35 1.15
CA GLU A 87 1.52 -3.65 0.58
C GLU A 87 0.89 -3.44 -0.79
N ILE A 88 1.31 -4.23 -1.79
CA ILE A 88 0.72 -4.23 -3.12
C ILE A 88 -0.17 -5.46 -3.25
N LEU A 89 -1.43 -5.25 -3.60
CA LEU A 89 -2.38 -6.31 -3.91
C LEU A 89 -2.68 -6.34 -5.40
N SER A 90 -2.83 -7.53 -5.98
CA SER A 90 -3.38 -7.69 -7.32
C SER A 90 -4.84 -7.27 -7.35
N GLY A 91 -5.21 -6.38 -8.27
CA GLY A 91 -6.62 -6.01 -8.46
C GLY A 91 -7.47 -7.15 -9.01
N ALA A 92 -6.85 -8.16 -9.63
CA ALA A 92 -7.54 -9.31 -10.19
C ALA A 92 -8.18 -10.22 -9.12
N ASN A 93 -7.53 -10.36 -7.96
CA ASN A 93 -7.91 -11.38 -6.97
C ASN A 93 -7.67 -10.98 -5.50
N GLY A 94 -7.14 -9.78 -5.23
CA GLY A 94 -6.87 -9.29 -3.88
C GLY A 94 -5.66 -9.94 -3.20
N LEU A 95 -4.89 -10.77 -3.89
CA LEU A 95 -3.69 -11.41 -3.33
C LEU A 95 -2.54 -10.41 -3.20
N THR A 96 -1.82 -10.51 -2.09
CA THR A 96 -0.59 -9.76 -1.86
C THR A 96 0.48 -10.18 -2.86
N LEU A 97 0.95 -9.23 -3.66
CA LEU A 97 2.13 -9.38 -4.50
C LEU A 97 3.39 -9.28 -3.65
N TRP A 98 3.48 -8.22 -2.84
CA TRP A 98 4.57 -8.02 -1.90
C TRP A 98 4.22 -6.99 -0.82
N LYS A 99 5.02 -6.99 0.24
CA LYS A 99 4.88 -6.09 1.38
C LYS A 99 6.23 -5.59 1.88
N LYS A 100 6.29 -4.33 2.34
CA LYS A 100 7.45 -3.72 3.00
C LYS A 100 7.03 -2.99 4.26
N SER A 101 7.78 -3.18 5.33
CA SER A 101 7.68 -2.36 6.54
C SER A 101 8.52 -1.09 6.36
N VAL A 102 8.02 0.01 6.91
CA VAL A 102 8.67 1.31 6.93
C VAL A 102 8.90 1.66 8.39
N ASP A 103 10.17 1.62 8.78
CA ASP A 103 10.57 1.91 10.15
C ASP A 103 10.68 3.43 10.36
N GLY A 104 10.30 3.89 11.55
CA GLY A 104 10.57 5.26 11.98
C GLY A 104 9.74 6.35 11.29
N GLY A 105 8.65 6.00 10.61
CA GLY A 105 7.61 6.96 10.22
C GLY A 105 6.87 6.59 8.93
N LEU A 106 6.41 7.61 8.20
CA LEU A 106 5.55 7.43 7.03
C LEU A 106 6.37 7.32 5.75
N ALA A 107 5.87 6.56 4.80
CA ALA A 107 6.29 6.57 3.42
C ALA A 107 5.07 6.63 2.49
N TYR A 108 5.31 7.06 1.26
CA TYR A 108 4.37 6.93 0.16
C TYR A 108 5.09 6.31 -1.04
N ALA A 109 4.38 5.50 -1.82
CA ALA A 109 4.89 5.00 -3.08
C ALA A 109 4.16 5.64 -4.26
N MET A 110 4.85 5.76 -5.38
CA MET A 110 4.31 6.21 -6.64
C MET A 110 4.76 5.30 -7.78
N VAL A 111 3.92 5.19 -8.81
CA VAL A 111 4.25 4.50 -10.05
C VAL A 111 5.30 5.31 -10.80
N GLY A 112 6.45 4.67 -11.05
CA GLY A 112 7.55 5.17 -11.83
C GLY A 112 7.57 4.57 -13.24
N PRO A 113 8.59 4.88 -14.06
CA PRO A 113 8.79 4.23 -15.34
C PRO A 113 9.22 2.75 -15.17
N ASP A 114 9.34 2.05 -16.29
CA ASP A 114 10.05 0.77 -16.32
C ASP A 114 11.56 1.01 -16.16
N LEU A 115 12.09 0.73 -14.98
CA LEU A 115 13.50 0.85 -14.64
C LEU A 115 14.27 -0.45 -14.89
N THR A 116 13.56 -1.58 -15.03
CA THR A 116 14.18 -2.89 -15.28
C THR A 116 14.32 -3.22 -16.77
N GLY A 117 13.52 -2.61 -17.63
CA GLY A 117 13.41 -2.90 -19.06
C GLY A 117 12.56 -4.14 -19.37
N ASP A 118 11.73 -4.61 -18.43
CA ASP A 118 10.89 -5.81 -18.60
C ASP A 118 9.50 -5.53 -19.21
N GLY A 119 9.21 -4.26 -19.50
CA GLY A 119 7.95 -3.79 -20.07
C GLY A 119 6.87 -3.48 -19.02
N LYS A 120 7.15 -3.63 -17.72
CA LYS A 120 6.23 -3.33 -16.62
C LYS A 120 6.67 -2.07 -15.88
N LYS A 121 5.72 -1.42 -15.21
CA LYS A 121 6.01 -0.22 -14.41
C LYS A 121 6.65 -0.60 -13.08
N ASP A 122 7.64 0.18 -12.65
CA ASP A 122 8.27 0.03 -11.34
C ASP A 122 7.74 1.05 -10.33
N LEU A 123 8.11 0.89 -9.06
CA LEU A 123 7.66 1.75 -7.97
C LEU A 123 8.81 2.52 -7.33
N LEU A 124 8.53 3.77 -6.98
CA LEU A 124 9.39 4.60 -6.14
C LEU A 124 8.73 4.79 -4.78
N ILE A 125 9.44 4.43 -3.72
CA ILE A 125 8.99 4.56 -2.32
C ILE A 125 9.79 5.70 -1.67
N TYR A 126 9.08 6.71 -1.17
CA TYR A 126 9.63 7.88 -0.50
C TYR A 126 9.39 7.76 0.99
N SER A 127 10.45 7.61 1.77
CA SER A 127 10.39 7.57 3.22
C SER A 127 10.54 8.98 3.80
N LEU A 128 9.59 9.35 4.65
CA LEU A 128 9.45 10.66 5.31
C LEU A 128 9.68 10.57 6.82
N GLY A 129 10.06 9.41 7.35
CA GLY A 129 10.07 9.15 8.79
C GLY A 129 11.04 10.00 9.59
N ASP A 130 12.30 10.09 9.16
CA ASP A 130 13.27 11.03 9.72
C ASP A 130 13.45 12.21 8.74
N PRO A 131 12.98 13.43 9.08
CA PRO A 131 13.15 14.61 8.24
C PRO A 131 14.62 14.93 7.94
N SER A 132 15.56 14.46 8.77
CA SER A 132 17.00 14.62 8.56
C SER A 132 17.61 13.55 7.66
N GLN A 133 16.87 12.48 7.35
CA GLN A 133 17.30 11.37 6.50
C GLN A 133 16.19 10.93 5.55
N PRO A 134 15.72 11.81 4.63
CA PRO A 134 14.81 11.38 3.59
C PRO A 134 15.48 10.29 2.74
N SER A 135 14.70 9.36 2.23
CA SER A 135 15.21 8.39 1.27
C SER A 135 14.20 8.03 0.21
N VAL A 136 14.71 7.71 -0.97
CA VAL A 136 13.93 7.17 -2.08
C VAL A 136 14.48 5.79 -2.40
N GLN A 137 13.58 4.82 -2.55
CA GLN A 137 13.92 3.48 -3.00
C GLN A 137 13.16 3.18 -4.29
N ALA A 138 13.87 2.69 -5.31
CA ALA A 138 13.24 2.06 -6.46
C ALA A 138 13.10 0.57 -6.23
N VAL A 139 11.93 0.03 -6.56
CA VAL A 139 11.60 -1.38 -6.43
C VAL A 139 10.84 -1.84 -7.65
N GLN A 140 11.02 -3.11 -8.02
CA GLN A 140 10.26 -3.70 -9.12
C GLN A 140 8.77 -3.74 -8.75
N GLY A 141 7.91 -3.34 -9.68
CA GLY A 141 6.48 -3.16 -9.38
C GLY A 141 5.76 -4.44 -8.97
N ASP A 142 6.00 -5.54 -9.69
CA ASP A 142 5.26 -6.79 -9.53
C ASP A 142 5.70 -7.67 -8.34
N ASN A 143 6.92 -7.49 -7.83
CA ASN A 143 7.48 -8.38 -6.81
C ASN A 143 8.24 -7.65 -5.68
N GLY A 144 8.37 -6.33 -5.77
CA GLY A 144 8.98 -5.51 -4.71
C GLY A 144 10.49 -5.67 -4.56
N LYS A 145 11.16 -6.33 -5.52
CA LYS A 145 12.61 -6.49 -5.54
C LYS A 145 13.28 -5.12 -5.56
N HIS A 146 14.21 -4.92 -4.64
CA HIS A 146 14.98 -3.68 -4.59
C HIS A 146 15.83 -3.50 -5.85
N LEU A 147 15.78 -2.29 -6.42
CA LEU A 147 16.60 -1.88 -7.57
C LEU A 147 17.77 -0.99 -7.12
N TRP A 148 17.45 0.09 -6.40
CA TRP A 148 18.44 1.00 -5.80
C TRP A 148 17.79 1.89 -4.73
N SER A 149 18.61 2.59 -3.94
CA SER A 149 18.15 3.64 -3.01
C SER A 149 19.10 4.84 -2.98
N THR A 150 18.56 5.99 -2.62
CA THR A 150 19.31 7.23 -2.36
C THR A 150 18.79 7.90 -1.09
N LYS A 151 19.66 8.68 -0.44
CA LYS A 151 19.32 9.52 0.74
C LYS A 151 18.92 10.95 0.36
N GLU A 152 18.80 11.22 -0.93
CA GLU A 152 18.35 12.50 -1.46
C GLU A 152 16.91 12.37 -1.96
N MET A 153 16.19 13.49 -2.00
CA MET A 153 14.90 13.50 -2.68
C MET A 153 15.14 13.46 -4.19
N LEU A 154 14.68 12.39 -4.83
CA LEU A 154 14.78 12.20 -6.27
C LEU A 154 13.39 12.00 -6.85
N ILE A 155 13.02 12.81 -7.83
CA ILE A 155 11.79 12.67 -8.61
C ILE A 155 12.17 12.15 -9.98
N ILE A 156 11.60 11.02 -10.39
CA ILE A 156 11.77 10.50 -11.75
C ILE A 156 10.53 10.86 -12.56
N PRO A 157 10.68 11.69 -13.61
CA PRO A 157 9.56 12.02 -14.48
C PRO A 157 9.06 10.76 -15.22
N SER A 158 7.74 10.74 -15.45
CA SER A 158 7.04 9.71 -16.21
C SER A 158 7.30 9.78 -17.70
#